data_AF-A0A7H8PLX2-F1
#
_entry.id   AF-A0A7H8PLX2-F1
#
_cell.length_a   1.000
_cell.length_b   1.000
_cell.length_c   1.000
_cell.angle_alpha   90.00
_cell.angle_beta   90.00
_cell.angle_gamma   90.00
#
_symmetry.space_group_name_H-M   'P 1'
#
loop_
_entity.id
_entity.type
_entity.pdbx_description
1 polymer ?
#
loop_
_entity_poly.entity_id
_entity_poly.type
_entity_poly.pdbx_seq_one_letter_code
_entity_poly.pdbx_strand_id
1 'polypeptide(L)'
;MIFYNNQLMPDKQQAILYMVSNPVPFESYDDHEAGIYIYLHELIERSMAEGESPTTLIEEYLETPYVGGHSLDEIASFLFYHDRMVSALWRLQQNWDGIDMTLPGHSLMFGAMAQKEAIQLYSEVTLRTYLEALTTNIVA
;
A
#
# COMPACT_ATOMS: atom_id res chain seq x y z
N MET A 1 -3.95 14.10 -5.91
CA MET A 1 -5.01 13.25 -6.51
C MET A 1 -4.76 11.83 -6.04
N ILE A 2 -5.78 10.99 -5.83
CA ILE A 2 -5.54 9.59 -5.44
C ILE A 2 -5.41 8.76 -6.71
N PHE A 3 -4.33 7.98 -6.81
CA PHE A 3 -4.17 7.01 -7.89
C PHE A 3 -4.90 5.72 -7.54
N TYR A 4 -5.79 5.29 -8.43
CA TYR A 4 -6.58 4.08 -8.29
C TYR A 4 -6.85 3.45 -9.66
N ASN A 5 -6.56 2.15 -9.78
CA ASN A 5 -6.80 1.36 -10.99
C ASN A 5 -7.27 -0.04 -10.59
N ASN A 6 -8.49 -0.44 -10.98
CA ASN A 6 -9.13 -1.71 -10.69
C ASN A 6 -8.36 -2.91 -11.24
N GLN A 7 -7.55 -2.75 -12.29
CA GLN A 7 -6.70 -3.83 -12.80
C GLN A 7 -5.52 -4.12 -11.85
N LEU A 8 -5.06 -3.10 -11.12
CA LEU A 8 -3.98 -3.19 -10.13
C LEU A 8 -4.49 -3.42 -8.70
N MET A 9 -5.70 -2.95 -8.42
CA MET A 9 -6.32 -2.89 -7.10
C MET A 9 -7.79 -3.36 -7.18
N PRO A 10 -8.04 -4.63 -7.54
CA PRO A 10 -9.39 -5.14 -7.80
C PRO A 10 -10.25 -5.29 -6.55
N ASP A 11 -9.61 -5.37 -5.38
CA ASP A 11 -10.25 -5.58 -4.08
C ASP A 11 -9.75 -4.57 -3.02
N LYS A 12 -10.39 -4.62 -1.84
CA LYS A 12 -10.10 -3.71 -0.74
C LYS A 12 -8.68 -3.87 -0.20
N GLN A 13 -8.15 -5.09 -0.14
CA GLN A 13 -6.81 -5.32 0.38
C GLN A 13 -5.75 -4.70 -0.52
N GLN A 14 -5.84 -4.93 -1.84
CA GLN A 14 -4.92 -4.34 -2.81
C GLN A 14 -5.06 -2.82 -2.89
N ALA A 15 -6.28 -2.31 -2.74
CA ALA A 15 -6.50 -0.87 -2.62
C ALA A 15 -5.81 -0.28 -1.38
N ILE A 16 -5.90 -0.93 -0.22
CA ILE A 16 -5.20 -0.48 1.00
C ILE A 16 -3.68 -0.45 0.79
N LEU A 17 -3.12 -1.45 0.11
CA LEU A 17 -1.68 -1.58 -0.06
C LEU A 17 -1.09 -0.63 -1.10
N TYR A 18 -1.84 -0.35 -2.18
CA TYR A 18 -1.27 0.29 -3.37
C TYR A 18 -1.92 1.64 -3.71
N MET A 19 -3.03 2.04 -3.11
CA MET A 19 -3.56 3.39 -3.33
C MET A 19 -2.65 4.41 -2.67
N VAL A 20 -2.21 5.39 -3.46
CA VAL A 20 -1.35 6.47 -2.99
C VAL A 20 -1.79 7.80 -3.59
N SER A 21 -1.49 8.88 -2.88
CA SER A 21 -1.72 10.22 -3.42
C SER A 21 -0.54 10.66 -4.29
N ASN A 22 -0.82 11.19 -5.47
CA ASN A 22 0.17 11.84 -6.31
C ASN A 22 -0.48 13.06 -6.99
N PRO A 23 0.19 14.23 -7.06
CA PRO A 23 -0.28 15.35 -7.89
C PRO A 23 -0.36 15.02 -9.39
N VAL A 24 0.40 14.03 -9.88
CA VAL A 24 0.49 13.66 -11.29
C VAL A 24 0.13 12.16 -11.46
N PRO A 25 -0.44 11.71 -12.58
CA PRO A 25 -0.59 10.28 -12.85
C PRO A 25 0.79 9.58 -12.88
N PHE A 26 0.85 8.35 -12.39
CA PHE A 26 2.04 7.51 -12.56
C PHE A 26 2.15 7.04 -14.01
N GLU A 27 3.37 7.08 -14.57
CA GLU A 27 3.66 6.64 -15.93
C GLU A 27 4.30 5.24 -15.96
N SER A 28 4.87 4.81 -14.82
CA SER A 28 5.56 3.53 -14.68
C SER A 28 5.30 2.87 -13.33
N TYR A 29 5.62 1.58 -13.24
CA TYR A 29 5.64 0.84 -11.97
C TYR A 29 6.59 1.50 -10.97
N ASP A 30 7.78 1.91 -11.40
CA ASP A 30 8.80 2.51 -10.53
C ASP A 30 8.29 3.80 -9.86
N ASP A 31 7.53 4.63 -10.59
CA ASP A 31 6.93 5.83 -10.01
C ASP A 31 5.87 5.48 -8.95
N HIS A 32 5.09 4.43 -9.19
CA HIS A 32 4.07 3.96 -8.26
C HIS A 32 4.69 3.33 -7.01
N GLU A 33 5.75 2.53 -7.18
CA GLU A 33 6.55 1.96 -6.09
C GLU A 33 7.15 3.06 -5.19
N ALA A 34 7.72 4.11 -5.80
CA ALA A 34 8.22 5.26 -5.06
C ALA A 34 7.09 5.99 -4.31
N GLY A 35 5.91 6.12 -4.93
CA GLY A 35 4.72 6.67 -4.27
C GLY A 35 4.28 5.86 -3.05
N ILE A 36 4.35 4.53 -3.12
CA ILE A 36 4.06 3.63 -2.00
C ILE A 36 5.08 3.83 -0.87
N TYR A 37 6.36 3.95 -1.19
CA TYR A 37 7.40 4.22 -0.19
C TYR A 37 7.15 5.53 0.56
N ILE A 38 6.78 6.61 -0.15
CA ILE A 38 6.41 7.89 0.46
C ILE A 38 5.17 7.72 1.35
N TYR A 39 4.15 7.01 0.86
CA TYR A 39 2.93 6.79 1.60
C TYR A 39 3.15 6.00 2.91
N LEU A 40 4.09 5.05 2.92
CA LEU A 40 4.50 4.37 4.16
C LEU A 40 5.03 5.35 5.22
N HIS A 41 5.83 6.35 4.81
CA HIS A 41 6.30 7.38 5.74
C HIS A 41 5.11 8.14 6.34
N GLU A 42 4.14 8.54 5.51
CA GLU A 42 2.94 9.25 5.99
C GLU A 42 2.13 8.41 7.00
N LEU A 43 1.99 7.11 6.76
CA LEU A 43 1.27 6.21 7.68
C LEU A 43 2.00 6.03 9.01
N ILE A 44 3.33 5.89 8.97
CA ILE A 44 4.15 5.75 10.17
C ILE A 44 4.16 7.06 10.96
N GLU A 45 4.37 8.20 10.30
CA GLU A 45 4.34 9.51 10.93
C GLU A 45 2.99 9.76 11.62
N ARG A 46 1.88 9.44 10.94
CA ARG A 46 0.54 9.55 11.52
C ARG A 46 0.36 8.65 12.74
N SER A 47 0.79 7.39 12.66
CA SER A 47 0.71 6.44 13.78
C SER A 47 1.50 6.96 15.01
N MET A 48 2.70 7.52 14.78
CA MET A 48 3.49 8.16 15.85
C MET A 48 2.79 9.39 16.44
N ALA A 49 2.18 10.23 15.59
CA ALA A 49 1.46 11.43 16.01
C ALA A 49 0.19 11.10 16.83
N GLU A 50 -0.44 9.97 16.54
CA GLU A 50 -1.60 9.43 17.27
C GLU A 50 -1.21 8.73 18.59
N GLY A 51 0.09 8.58 18.86
CA GLY A 51 0.62 7.95 20.08
C GLY A 51 0.66 6.42 20.03
N GLU A 52 0.45 5.83 18.86
CA GLU A 52 0.73 4.41 18.63
C GLU A 52 2.25 4.19 18.45
N SER A 53 2.70 2.96 18.69
CA SER A 53 4.09 2.54 18.48
C SER A 53 4.19 1.77 17.16
N PRO A 54 4.71 2.37 16.07
CA PRO A 54 4.81 1.70 14.78
C PRO A 54 5.63 0.41 14.85
N THR A 55 6.69 0.39 15.65
CA THR A 55 7.54 -0.80 15.82
C THR A 55 6.77 -1.92 16.49
N THR A 56 5.97 -1.61 17.51
CA THR A 56 5.11 -2.61 18.18
C THR A 56 4.05 -3.15 17.23
N LEU A 57 3.42 -2.28 16.42
CA LEU A 57 2.45 -2.72 15.41
C LEU A 57 3.12 -3.64 14.37
N ILE A 58 4.29 -3.27 13.89
CA ILE A 58 5.06 -4.10 12.95
C ILE A 58 5.36 -5.47 13.55
N GLU A 59 5.83 -5.53 14.79
CA GLU A 59 6.12 -6.80 15.48
C GLU A 59 4.87 -7.66 15.67
N GLU A 60 3.75 -7.05 16.08
CA GLU A 60 2.48 -7.73 16.31
C GLU A 60 1.89 -8.31 15.03
N TYR A 61 1.85 -7.53 13.94
CA TYR A 61 1.22 -7.94 12.70
C TYR A 61 2.16 -8.77 11.81
N LEU A 62 3.44 -8.40 11.71
CA LEU A 62 4.38 -9.12 10.87
C LEU A 62 5.05 -10.30 11.56
N GLU A 63 4.80 -10.50 12.86
CA GLU A 63 5.35 -11.58 13.69
C GLU A 63 6.88 -11.64 13.62
N THR A 64 7.53 -10.50 13.40
CA THR A 64 8.97 -10.37 13.16
C THR A 64 9.54 -9.33 14.12
N PRO A 65 10.58 -9.66 14.91
CA PRO A 65 11.16 -8.71 15.85
C PRO A 65 11.80 -7.53 15.12
N TYR A 66 11.52 -6.33 15.59
CA TYR A 66 12.08 -5.11 15.02
C TYR A 66 13.38 -4.76 15.75
N VAL A 67 14.51 -4.78 15.02
CA VAL A 67 15.86 -4.54 15.57
C VAL A 67 16.46 -3.21 15.07
N GLY A 68 15.66 -2.37 14.42
CA GLY A 68 16.08 -1.07 13.90
C GLY A 68 16.03 0.05 14.95
N GLY A 69 16.22 1.29 14.49
CA GLY A 69 16.06 2.49 15.32
C GLY A 69 14.61 3.00 15.38
N HIS A 70 14.41 4.20 15.92
CA HIS A 70 13.07 4.79 16.07
C HIS A 70 12.80 5.92 15.09
N SER A 71 13.68 6.11 14.10
CA SER A 71 13.46 7.14 13.09
C SER A 71 12.43 6.69 12.06
N LEU A 72 11.71 7.66 11.51
CA LEU A 72 10.71 7.44 10.46
C LEU A 72 11.30 6.65 9.28
N ASP A 73 12.46 7.09 8.80
CA ASP A 73 13.14 6.50 7.64
C ASP A 73 13.57 5.05 7.90
N GLU A 74 14.03 4.72 9.11
CA GLU A 74 14.41 3.35 9.47
C GLU A 74 13.22 2.41 9.53
N ILE A 75 12.10 2.87 10.11
CA ILE A 75 10.88 2.07 10.22
C ILE A 75 10.26 1.87 8.82
N ALA A 76 10.20 2.94 8.01
CA ALA A 76 9.70 2.86 6.64
C ALA A 76 10.55 1.95 5.77
N SER A 77 11.88 2.07 5.85
CA SER A 77 12.81 1.21 5.11
C SER A 77 12.69 -0.26 5.54
N PHE A 78 12.59 -0.51 6.85
CA PHE A 78 12.37 -1.87 7.35
C PHE A 78 11.09 -2.48 6.77
N LEU A 79 9.98 -1.75 6.83
CA LEU A 79 8.69 -2.23 6.33
C LEU A 79 8.71 -2.43 4.81
N PHE A 80 9.32 -1.50 4.08
CA PHE A 80 9.39 -1.55 2.62
C PHE A 80 10.21 -2.75 2.11
N TYR A 81 11.33 -3.06 2.78
CA TYR A 81 12.17 -4.20 2.44
C TYR A 81 11.76 -5.51 3.15
N HIS A 82 10.68 -5.50 3.93
CA HIS A 82 10.17 -6.70 4.57
C HIS A 82 9.65 -7.70 3.54
N ASP A 83 9.88 -9.01 3.74
CA ASP A 83 9.53 -10.07 2.77
C ASP A 83 8.07 -10.00 2.30
N ARG A 84 7.13 -9.72 3.21
CA ARG A 84 5.70 -9.56 2.89
C ARG A 84 5.44 -8.37 1.95
N MET A 85 6.15 -7.27 2.14
CA MET A 85 6.04 -6.08 1.29
C MET A 85 6.68 -6.29 -0.07
N VAL A 86 7.89 -6.86 -0.10
CA VAL A 86 8.56 -7.25 -1.35
C VAL A 86 7.68 -8.20 -2.17
N SER A 87 7.02 -9.16 -1.51
CA SER A 87 6.09 -10.08 -2.18
C SER A 87 4.85 -9.37 -2.74
N ALA A 88 4.32 -8.38 -2.02
CA ALA A 88 3.20 -7.57 -2.49
C ALA A 88 3.59 -6.72 -3.70
N LEU A 89 4.73 -6.03 -3.63
CA LEU A 89 5.29 -5.22 -4.72
C LEU A 89 5.55 -6.05 -5.98
N TRP A 90 6.10 -7.26 -5.82
CA TRP A 90 6.31 -8.16 -6.96
C TRP A 90 5.00 -8.53 -7.68
N ARG A 91 3.92 -8.77 -6.93
CA ARG A 91 2.59 -9.01 -7.53
C ARG A 91 2.05 -7.76 -8.22
N LEU A 92 2.23 -6.60 -7.61
CA LEU A 92 1.86 -5.32 -8.22
C LEU A 92 2.59 -5.13 -9.56
N GLN A 93 3.89 -5.43 -9.63
CA GLN A 93 4.68 -5.36 -10.86
C GLN A 93 4.15 -6.30 -11.94
N GLN A 94 3.85 -7.56 -11.58
CA GLN A 94 3.24 -8.51 -12.52
C GLN A 94 1.90 -8.04 -13.06
N ASN A 95 1.06 -7.47 -12.20
CA ASN A 95 -0.22 -6.91 -12.61
C ASN A 95 -0.03 -5.69 -13.50
N TRP A 96 1.00 -4.87 -13.22
CA TRP A 96 1.35 -3.69 -14.02
C TRP A 96 1.72 -4.06 -15.45
N ASP A 97 2.56 -5.09 -15.62
CA ASP A 97 2.95 -5.61 -16.93
C ASP A 97 1.76 -6.17 -17.73
N GLY A 98 0.69 -6.57 -17.03
CA GLY A 98 -0.53 -7.12 -17.59
C GLY A 98 -1.68 -6.13 -17.83
N ILE A 99 -1.50 -4.83 -17.57
CA ILE A 99 -2.58 -3.83 -17.72
C ILE A 99 -3.06 -3.75 -19.17
N ASP A 100 -4.37 -3.88 -19.36
CA ASP A 100 -5.02 -3.53 -20.61
C ASP A 100 -5.21 -2.00 -20.69
N MET A 101 -4.33 -1.36 -21.47
CA MET A 101 -4.33 0.09 -21.73
C MET A 101 -5.51 0.55 -22.59
N THR A 102 -6.29 -0.36 -23.19
CA THR A 102 -7.47 0.00 -23.99
C THR A 102 -8.71 0.24 -23.13
N LEU A 103 -8.66 -0.13 -21.85
CA LEU A 103 -9.79 -0.02 -20.91
C LEU A 103 -9.52 1.03 -19.84
N PRO A 104 -10.57 1.76 -19.39
CA PRO A 104 -10.41 2.71 -18.28
C PRO A 104 -9.97 2.00 -17.00
N GLY A 105 -8.98 2.55 -16.31
CA GLY A 105 -8.47 1.98 -15.05
C GLY A 105 -9.53 1.83 -13.96
N HIS A 106 -10.63 2.58 -13.98
CA HIS A 106 -11.73 2.47 -13.01
C HIS A 106 -12.88 1.56 -13.49
N SER A 107 -12.64 0.70 -14.49
CA SER A 107 -13.65 -0.22 -15.01
C SER A 107 -14.05 -1.25 -13.97
N LEU A 108 -15.37 -1.36 -13.71
CA LEU A 108 -15.92 -2.39 -12.81
C LEU A 108 -15.78 -3.82 -13.36
N MET A 109 -15.30 -3.98 -14.61
CA MET A 109 -15.02 -5.30 -15.19
C MET A 109 -13.87 -6.04 -14.48
N PHE A 110 -12.94 -5.31 -13.85
CA PHE A 110 -11.76 -5.87 -13.20
C PHE A 110 -11.79 -5.78 -11.67
N GLY A 111 -12.68 -4.99 -11.09
CA GLY A 111 -12.77 -4.79 -9.66
C GLY A 111 -14.15 -4.28 -9.25
N ALA A 112 -14.64 -4.72 -8.10
CA ALA A 112 -15.99 -4.39 -7.65
C ALA A 112 -16.10 -2.99 -7.01
N MET A 113 -14.97 -2.35 -6.72
CA MET A 113 -14.92 -1.08 -5.99
C MET A 113 -15.00 0.10 -6.95
N ALA A 114 -15.86 1.06 -6.61
CA ALA A 114 -16.00 2.31 -7.35
C ALA A 114 -14.94 3.33 -6.90
N GLN A 115 -14.53 4.24 -7.79
CA GLN A 115 -13.53 5.27 -7.46
C GLN A 115 -13.90 6.12 -6.24
N LYS A 116 -15.19 6.42 -6.02
CA LYS A 116 -15.65 7.15 -4.81
C LYS A 116 -15.42 6.36 -3.53
N GLU A 117 -15.62 5.05 -3.58
CA GLU A 117 -15.38 4.15 -2.46
C GLU A 117 -13.89 4.03 -2.19
N ALA A 118 -13.05 3.96 -3.23
CA ALA A 118 -11.59 4.00 -3.12
C ALA A 118 -11.09 5.28 -2.43
N ILE A 119 -11.64 6.45 -2.78
CA ILE A 119 -11.30 7.72 -2.12
C ILE A 119 -11.67 7.71 -0.64
N GLN A 120 -12.85 7.19 -0.31
CA GLN A 120 -13.28 7.09 1.09
C GLN A 120 -12.41 6.12 1.87
N LEU A 121 -12.14 4.94 1.30
CA LEU A 121 -11.23 3.96 1.87
C LEU A 121 -9.85 4.56 2.16
N TYR A 122 -9.27 5.30 1.21
CA TYR A 122 -7.96 5.94 1.38
C TYR A 122 -7.91 6.85 2.61
N SER A 123 -8.99 7.57 2.93
CA SER A 123 -9.05 8.43 4.12
C SER A 123 -9.13 7.65 5.44
N GLU A 124 -9.53 6.38 5.39
CA GLU A 124 -9.71 5.51 6.54
C GLU A 124 -8.49 4.60 6.79
N VAL A 125 -7.52 4.57 5.86
CA VAL A 125 -6.31 3.75 6.00
C VAL A 125 -5.41 4.31 7.12
N THR A 126 -5.10 3.43 8.06
CA THR A 126 -4.09 3.61 9.11
C THR A 126 -2.96 2.60 8.94
N LEU A 127 -1.83 2.82 9.62
CA LEU A 127 -0.72 1.86 9.64
C LEU A 127 -1.20 0.46 10.05
N ARG A 128 -2.10 0.36 11.02
CA ARG A 128 -2.71 -0.90 11.45
C ARG A 128 -3.41 -1.63 10.31
N THR A 129 -4.34 -0.95 9.64
CA THR A 129 -5.09 -1.55 8.52
C THR A 129 -4.19 -1.90 7.33
N TYR A 130 -3.11 -1.13 7.13
CA TYR A 130 -2.10 -1.42 6.12
C TYR A 130 -1.35 -2.71 6.43
N LEU A 131 -0.87 -2.87 7.66
CA LEU A 131 -0.18 -4.08 8.11
C LEU A 131 -1.12 -5.30 8.05
N GLU A 132 -2.39 -5.16 8.44
CA GLU A 132 -3.43 -6.20 8.30
C GLU A 132 -3.62 -6.64 6.85
N ALA A 133 -3.69 -5.68 5.90
CA ALA A 133 -3.76 -6.02 4.49
C ALA A 133 -2.50 -6.76 4.02
N LEU A 134 -1.33 -6.38 4.55
CA LEU A 134 -0.05 -6.99 4.22
C LEU A 134 0.07 -8.44 4.74
N THR A 135 -0.51 -8.75 5.90
CA THR A 135 -0.54 -10.12 6.44
C THR A 135 -1.52 -11.01 5.67
N THR A 136 -2.67 -10.46 5.29
CA THR A 136 -3.76 -11.20 4.65
C THR A 136 -3.41 -11.59 3.20
N ASN A 137 -2.50 -10.87 2.57
CA ASN A 137 -2.07 -11.10 1.19
C ASN A 137 -1.27 -12.41 0.99
N ILE A 138 -1.02 -13.21 2.05
CA ILE A 138 -0.21 -14.45 1.95
C ILE A 138 -1.02 -15.67 1.48
N VAL A 139 -2.35 -15.58 1.36
CA VAL A 139 -3.15 -16.73 0.90
C VAL A 139 -3.45 -16.64 -0.60
N ALA A 140 -2.61 -17.29 -1.41
CA ALA A 140 -2.95 -17.79 -2.74
C ALA A 140 -2.25 -19.14 -2.97
#